data_AF-A0A7Z0Q428-F1
#
_entry.id   AF-A0A7Z0Q428-F1
#
_cell.length_a   1.000
_cell.length_b   1.000
_cell.length_c   1.000
_cell.angle_alpha   90.00
_cell.angle_beta   90.00
_cell.angle_gamma   90.00
#
_symmetry.space_group_name_H-M   'P 1'
#
loop_
_entity.id
_entity.type
_entity.pdbx_description
1 polymer ?
#
loop_
_entity_poly.entity_id
_entity_poly.type
_entity_poly.pdbx_seq_one_letter_code
_entity_poly.pdbx_strand_id
1 'polypeptide(L)'
;MRACAALPTNWRLTPKERDLFLALLSNDTVTKEMAMLVLYGTEDRPDHGVAMFMSRIRSKTEGHSVVIETINRTGYRLVDRLVWTKTLKLDAVEH
;
A
#
# COMPACT_ATOMS: atom_id res chain seq x y z
N MET A 1 -17.17 -3.08 11.13
CA MET A 1 -16.27 -1.92 11.07
C MET A 1 -14.92 -2.41 10.59
N ARG A 2 -14.37 -1.89 9.48
CA ARG A 2 -13.02 -2.25 9.02
C ARG A 2 -12.04 -1.81 10.09
N ALA A 3 -11.26 -2.74 10.64
CA ALA A 3 -10.14 -2.41 11.51
C ALA A 3 -9.30 -1.33 10.80
N CYS A 4 -9.21 -0.15 11.42
CA CYS A 4 -8.44 0.95 10.88
C CYS A 4 -6.97 0.57 11.06
N ALA A 5 -6.44 -0.14 10.05
CA ALA A 5 -5.05 -0.50 9.91
C ALA A 5 -4.17 0.73 10.19
N ALA A 6 -3.62 0.81 11.40
CA ALA A 6 -2.80 1.95 11.82
C ALA A 6 -1.38 1.71 11.31
N LEU A 7 -1.09 2.24 10.12
CA LEU A 7 0.30 2.27 9.65
C LEU A 7 1.13 3.14 10.59
N PRO A 8 2.42 2.82 10.79
CA PRO A 8 3.28 3.57 11.69
C PRO A 8 3.37 5.04 11.25
N THR A 9 3.06 5.98 12.16
CA THR A 9 3.05 7.42 11.84
C THR A 9 4.44 7.96 11.50
N ASN A 10 5.49 7.29 11.96
CA ASN A 10 6.88 7.58 11.62
C ASN A 10 7.20 7.37 10.13
N TRP A 11 6.40 6.60 9.38
CA TRP A 11 6.57 6.46 7.93
C TRP A 11 6.18 7.71 7.16
N ARG A 12 5.42 8.63 7.78
CA ARG A 12 4.97 9.90 7.18
C ARG A 12 4.31 9.71 5.80
N LEU A 13 3.53 8.64 5.66
CA LEU A 13 2.72 8.40 4.47
C LEU A 13 1.55 9.41 4.43
N THR A 14 1.33 10.00 3.26
CA THR A 14 0.13 10.79 2.98
C THR A 14 -1.11 9.88 2.95
N PRO A 15 -2.34 10.42 3.03
CA PRO A 15 -3.55 9.62 2.97
C PRO A 15 -3.60 8.69 1.74
N LYS A 16 -3.32 9.22 0.54
CA LYS A 16 -3.29 8.44 -0.70
C LYS A 16 -2.23 7.33 -0.70
N GLU A 17 -1.04 7.61 -0.17
CA GLU A 17 0.03 6.60 -0.04
C GLU A 17 -0.34 5.51 0.98
N ARG A 18 -0.99 5.90 2.08
CA ARG A 18 -1.50 4.97 3.09
C ARG A 18 -2.55 4.04 2.48
N ASP A 19 -3.55 4.58 1.79
CA ASP A 19 -4.60 3.76 1.17
C ASP A 19 -4.01 2.78 0.14
N LEU A 20 -3.06 3.24 -0.66
CA LEU A 20 -2.34 2.38 -1.62
C LEU A 20 -1.53 1.28 -0.91
N PHE A 21 -0.88 1.59 0.22
CA PHE A 21 -0.15 0.60 1.00
C PHE A 21 -1.09 -0.42 1.68
N LEU A 22 -2.26 0.01 2.14
CA LEU A 22 -3.28 -0.89 2.68
C LEU A 22 -3.82 -1.83 1.60
N ALA A 23 -3.95 -1.36 0.36
CA ALA A 23 -4.30 -2.22 -0.77
C ALA A 23 -3.23 -3.29 -1.03
N LEU A 24 -1.93 -2.94 -0.92
CA LEU A 24 -0.81 -3.88 -1.03
C LEU A 24 -0.79 -4.92 0.11
N LEU A 25 -1.22 -4.56 1.31
CA LEU A 25 -1.36 -5.49 2.43
C LEU A 25 -2.56 -6.44 2.28
N SER A 26 -3.64 -5.96 1.67
CA SER A 26 -4.90 -6.71 1.55
C SER A 26 -4.96 -7.61 0.32
N ASN A 27 -4.18 -7.31 -0.72
CA ASN A 27 -4.19 -8.02 -2.00
C ASN A 27 -2.85 -8.70 -2.23
N ASP A 28 -2.85 -9.83 -2.94
CA ASP A 28 -1.60 -10.50 -3.34
C ASP A 28 -0.85 -9.67 -4.40
N THR A 29 -1.61 -9.19 -5.37
CA THR A 29 -1.13 -8.29 -6.42
C THR A 29 -2.11 -7.14 -6.57
N VAL A 30 -1.61 -5.92 -6.47
CA VAL A 30 -2.35 -4.69 -6.78
C VAL A 30 -2.08 -4.32 -8.22
N THR A 31 -3.08 -4.48 -9.08
CA THR A 31 -2.96 -4.08 -10.48
C THR A 31 -2.90 -2.55 -10.63
N LYS A 32 -2.41 -2.08 -11.78
CA LYS A 32 -2.39 -0.64 -12.06
C LYS A 32 -3.79 -0.02 -11.99
N GLU A 33 -4.81 -0.71 -12.50
CA GLU A 33 -6.21 -0.28 -12.44
C GLU A 33 -6.72 -0.20 -11.01
N MET A 34 -6.43 -1.21 -10.18
CA MET A 34 -6.82 -1.20 -8.78
C MET A 34 -6.12 -0.07 -8.00
N ALA A 35 -4.84 0.16 -8.26
CA ALA A 35 -4.12 1.29 -7.68
C ALA A 35 -4.71 2.64 -8.10
N MET A 36 -5.14 2.78 -9.36
CA MET A 36 -5.83 3.98 -9.84
C MET A 36 -7.16 4.19 -9.12
N LEU A 37 -7.97 3.13 -8.98
CA LEU A 37 -9.23 3.18 -8.22
C LEU A 37 -8.99 3.56 -6.75
N VAL A 38 -7.91 3.09 -6.12
CA VAL A 38 -7.57 3.46 -4.74
C VAL A 38 -7.13 4.92 -4.62
N LEU A 39 -6.36 5.43 -5.59
CA LEU A 39 -5.79 6.78 -5.54
C LEU A 39 -6.76 7.88 -5.98
N TYR A 40 -7.68 7.54 -6.88
CA TYR A 40 -8.52 8.49 -7.62
C TYR A 40 -10.01 8.11 -7.61
N GLY A 41 -10.39 6.92 -7.13
CA GLY A 41 -11.79 6.48 -7.15
C GLY A 41 -12.36 6.46 -8.57
N THR A 42 -13.43 7.22 -8.77
CA THR A 42 -14.08 7.42 -10.09
C THR A 42 -13.66 8.73 -10.76
N GLU A 43 -12.62 9.42 -10.28
CA GLU A 43 -12.12 10.63 -10.93
C GLU A 43 -11.57 10.32 -12.32
N ASP A 44 -11.99 11.11 -13.31
CA ASP A 44 -11.68 10.91 -14.73
C ASP A 44 -10.22 11.26 -15.09
N ARG A 45 -9.54 12.09 -14.27
CA ARG A 45 -8.20 12.60 -14.56
C ARG A 45 -7.23 12.42 -13.39
N PRO A 46 -6.28 11.47 -13.48
CA PRO A 46 -5.23 11.34 -12.49
C PRO A 46 -4.22 12.48 -12.63
N ASP A 47 -3.96 13.18 -11.52
CA ASP A 47 -2.94 14.23 -11.47
C ASP A 47 -1.51 13.66 -11.58
N HIS A 48 -1.30 12.42 -11.10
CA HIS A 48 0.00 11.75 -11.02
C HIS A 48 -0.11 10.25 -11.33
N GLY A 49 0.98 9.64 -11.81
CA GLY A 49 1.01 8.20 -12.09
C GLY A 49 1.15 7.34 -10.84
N VAL A 50 0.55 6.14 -10.84
CA VAL A 50 0.71 5.11 -9.78
C VAL A 50 2.18 4.86 -9.45
N ALA A 51 3.05 4.81 -10.46
CA ALA A 51 4.48 4.56 -10.27
C ALA A 51 5.15 5.60 -9.37
N MET A 52 4.71 6.86 -9.42
CA MET A 52 5.23 7.94 -8.58
C MET A 52 4.89 7.70 -7.11
N PHE A 53 3.65 7.31 -6.81
CA PHE A 53 3.25 6.94 -5.46
C PHE A 53 3.99 5.70 -4.97
N MET A 54 4.17 4.69 -5.81
CA MET A 54 4.95 3.48 -5.46
C MET A 54 6.41 3.81 -5.14
N SER A 55 7.07 4.67 -5.92
CA SER A 55 8.43 5.13 -5.63
C SER A 55 8.51 5.91 -4.33
N ARG A 56 7.54 6.78 -4.04
CA ARG A 56 7.48 7.53 -2.78
C ARG A 56 7.30 6.63 -1.58
N ILE A 57 6.39 5.66 -1.65
CA ILE A 57 6.17 4.68 -0.59
C ILE A 57 7.47 3.92 -0.34
N ARG A 58 8.10 3.36 -1.38
CA ARG A 58 9.40 2.65 -1.26
C ARG A 58 10.45 3.49 -0.56
N SER A 59 10.62 4.75 -0.98
CA SER A 59 11.61 5.65 -0.36
C SER A 59 11.31 5.93 1.12
N LYS A 60 10.04 6.11 1.48
CA LYS A 60 9.63 6.34 2.87
C LYS A 60 9.75 5.10 3.75
N THR A 61 9.58 3.92 3.17
CA THR A 61 9.58 2.64 3.89
C THR A 61 10.88 1.86 3.76
N GLU A 62 11.87 2.37 3.03
CA GLU A 62 13.18 1.74 2.82
C GLU A 62 13.90 1.48 4.15
N GLY A 63 13.91 2.48 5.06
CA GLY A 63 14.46 2.35 6.41
C GLY A 63 13.70 1.38 7.32
N HIS A 64 12.58 0.83 6.86
CA HIS A 64 11.74 -0.13 7.57
C HIS A 64 11.79 -1.53 6.97
N SER A 65 12.69 -1.80 6.01
CA SER A 65 12.79 -3.11 5.34
C SER A 65 11.52 -3.55 4.61
N VAL A 66 10.66 -2.61 4.23
CA VAL A 66 9.47 -2.87 3.43
C VAL A 66 9.89 -2.97 1.97
N VAL A 67 9.63 -4.13 1.35
CA VAL A 67 9.98 -4.38 -0.04
C VAL A 67 8.72 -4.49 -0.89
N ILE A 68 8.59 -3.62 -1.89
CA ILE A 68 7.48 -3.63 -2.85
C ILE A 68 8.04 -3.98 -4.21
N GLU A 69 7.64 -5.10 -4.79
CA GLU A 69 8.07 -5.53 -6.12
C GLU A 69 7.11 -5.08 -7.21
N THR A 70 7.65 -4.69 -8.36
CA THR A 70 6.87 -4.44 -9.57
C THR A 70 6.81 -5.74 -10.37
N ILE A 71 5.60 -6.25 -10.62
CA ILE A 71 5.36 -7.40 -11.49
C ILE A 71 5.11 -6.87 -12.89
N ASN A 72 6.01 -7.20 -13.82
CA ASN A 72 5.94 -6.75 -15.21
C ASN A 72 4.55 -6.99 -15.81
N ARG A 73 3.98 -5.93 -16.40
CA ARG A 73 2.65 -5.90 -17.05
C ARG A 73 1.45 -6.27 -16.16
N THR A 74 1.64 -6.49 -14.87
CA THR A 74 0.56 -6.92 -13.96
C THR A 74 0.27 -5.86 -12.90
N GLY A 75 1.28 -5.41 -12.17
CA GLY A 75 1.06 -4.50 -11.06
C GLY A 75 2.18 -4.52 -10.03
N TYR A 76 1.82 -4.45 -8.76
CA TYR A 76 2.74 -4.34 -7.64
C TYR A 76 2.35 -5.33 -6.54
N ARG A 77 3.34 -5.90 -5.86
CA ARG A 77 3.13 -6.76 -4.70
C ARG A 77 3.99 -6.33 -3.52
N LEU A 78 3.47 -6.53 -2.32
CA LEU A 78 4.25 -6.42 -1.09
C LEU A 78 4.93 -7.75 -0.81
N VAL A 79 6.26 -7.74 -0.74
CA VAL A 79 7.04 -8.91 -0.31
C VAL A 79 6.84 -9.11 1.19
N ASP A 80 6.84 -10.37 1.63
CA ASP A 80 6.60 -10.73 3.02
C ASP A 80 5.29 -10.14 3.57
N ARG A 81 4.27 -10.03 2.71
CA ARG A 81 2.95 -9.49 3.07
C ARG A 81 2.42 -10.07 4.38
N LEU A 82 2.51 -11.39 4.55
CA LEU A 82 2.06 -12.07 5.78
C LEU A 82 2.83 -11.62 7.03
N VAL A 83 4.13 -11.39 6.90
CA VAL A 83 4.97 -10.86 7.99
C VAL A 83 4.53 -9.44 8.30
N TRP A 84 4.35 -8.59 7.28
CA TRP A 84 3.92 -7.21 7.48
C TRP A 84 2.51 -7.09 8.05
N THR A 85 1.58 -7.95 7.64
CA THR A 85 0.25 -8.02 8.23
C THR A 85 0.30 -8.33 9.72
N LYS A 86 1.15 -9.28 10.13
CA LYS A 86 1.38 -9.63 11.54
C LYS A 86 2.12 -8.53 12.31
N THR A 87 3.19 -7.98 11.74
CA THR A 87 4.01 -6.91 12.34
C THR A 87 3.20 -5.65 12.59
N LEU A 88 2.32 -5.30 11.65
CA LEU A 88 1.41 -4.16 11.78
C LEU A 88 0.21 -4.45 12.68
N LYS A 89 0.17 -5.64 13.31
CA LYS A 89 -0.91 -6.11 14.18
C LYS A 89 -2.28 -5.90 13.55
N LEU A 90 -2.42 -6.22 12.26
CA LEU A 90 -3.74 -6.27 11.61
C LEU A 90 -4.63 -7.38 12.20
N ASP A 91 -4.03 -8.25 13.01
CA ASP A 91 -4.66 -9.25 13.88
C ASP A 91 -5.04 -8.73 15.29
N ALA A 92 -5.04 -7.41 15.55
CA ALA A 92 -5.56 -6.88 16.82
C ALA A 92 -7.10 -6.80 16.81
N VAL A 93 -7.77 -7.93 16.63
CA VAL A 93 -9.09 -8.23 17.21
C VAL A 93 -9.09 -9.68 17.68
N GLU A 94 -8.38 -9.93 18.76
CA GLU A 94 -8.79 -10.86 19.82
C GLU A 94 -8.70 -9.96 21.09
N HIS A 95 -9.75 -9.69 21.86
CA HIS A 95 -10.85 -10.52 22.33
C HIS A 95 -11.96 -9.60 22.90
#